data_AF-A0A819J005-F1
#
_entry.id   AF-A0A819J005-F1
#
_cell.length_a   1.000
_cell.length_b   1.000
_cell.length_c   1.000
_cell.angle_alpha   90.00
_cell.angle_beta   90.00
_cell.angle_gamma   90.00
#
_symmetry.space_group_name_H-M   'P 1'
#
loop_
_entity.id
_entity.type
_entity.pdbx_description
1 polymer ?
#
loop_
_entity_poly.entity_id
_entity_poly.type
_entity_poly.pdbx_seq_one_letter_code
_entity_poly.pdbx_strand_id
1 'polypeptide(L)'
;MKNIRTAVENLQICNHQEEPPGLADVYGFIKFSGEKCGTTTRHSQYIRLSVATKAETIVKFMYNGWNLPKPDIIISITGGAKNDGMPEQVRKIFQMGLVSAASRANAWLITSGTNAGVVEKVGEAINYCRYNNRKNALDIPCIGIASWGYIAENEQLDNKPIRSLVNVTNTRSIRSFSKRFQHQAIEYISMDNDDRNYIRDYNVKSNKQGECYLEPNHTHFLLIDDGQKNANTVFQLRAAIEKCSRNANLANTANDAVKSLIPIVMVLVEGGTSAILTICEALKCDTPVVVIKNSGRAADLVAKLHACLSDGEIGNDGVGSAHSTRSQTGIARNLQEKIDKIMNEAQIEGFHNVKNDLRETLYKCKHLITIFDFDSKRHRGNFEDVFLESLLKARRNLGTSNEQHSLARELILAIVWHKFNYAEKYHLTDTTISKWASNEDDRRRALVEALYHGQTDWVKLLIELGISLENLTKADLERLYKKSTSNQLPIENAETNIKSIKLRYYSYYFHWNDGNTNNSNDSQQLNDSTRLGESAPLDLFLWAVFFDRFELAIYLCSRIW
;
A
#
# COMPACT_ATOMS: atom_id res chain seq x y z
N MET A 1 -19.51 14.09 -7.59
CA MET A 1 -18.59 14.35 -8.74
C MET A 1 -17.87 15.70 -8.76
N LYS A 2 -18.28 16.72 -7.99
CA LYS A 2 -17.67 18.07 -8.07
C LYS A 2 -16.13 18.06 -7.93
N ASN A 3 -15.60 17.34 -6.95
CA ASN A 3 -14.14 17.21 -6.75
C ASN A 3 -13.43 16.56 -7.95
N ILE A 4 -14.02 15.53 -8.56
CA ILE A 4 -13.46 14.87 -9.76
C ILE A 4 -13.44 15.85 -10.93
N ARG A 5 -14.54 16.57 -11.19
CA ARG A 5 -14.60 17.56 -12.28
C ARG A 5 -13.56 18.66 -12.10
N THR A 6 -13.51 19.28 -10.93
CA THR A 6 -12.50 20.31 -10.63
C THR A 6 -11.08 19.76 -10.70
N ALA A 7 -10.85 18.51 -10.27
CA ALA A 7 -9.54 17.89 -10.39
C ALA A 7 -9.17 17.62 -11.86
N VAL A 8 -10.10 17.15 -12.69
CA VAL A 8 -9.90 16.94 -14.14
C VAL A 8 -9.65 18.26 -14.88
N GLU A 9 -10.40 19.32 -14.57
CA GLU A 9 -10.13 20.67 -15.09
C GLU A 9 -8.70 21.12 -14.75
N ASN A 10 -8.24 20.83 -13.53
CA ASN A 10 -6.86 21.09 -13.10
C ASN A 10 -5.82 20.12 -13.67
N LEU A 11 -6.21 18.99 -14.27
CA LEU A 11 -5.29 18.12 -15.03
C LEU A 11 -4.84 18.79 -16.35
N GLN A 12 -5.61 19.74 -16.88
CA GLN A 12 -5.36 20.43 -18.17
C GLN A 12 -4.18 21.44 -18.14
N ILE A 13 -3.16 21.23 -17.31
CA ILE A 13 -1.92 22.01 -17.30
C ILE A 13 -0.88 21.31 -18.20
N CYS A 14 -1.19 21.15 -19.49
CA CYS A 14 -0.24 20.81 -20.55
C CYS A 14 -0.73 21.44 -21.86
N ASN A 15 0.14 22.18 -22.55
CA ASN A 15 -0.15 23.01 -23.71
C ASN A 15 -1.06 22.34 -24.76
N HIS A 16 -2.14 23.02 -25.13
CA HIS A 16 -3.14 22.64 -26.15
C HIS A 16 -2.60 22.52 -27.60
N GLN A 17 -1.31 22.32 -27.83
CA GLN A 17 -0.73 22.33 -29.17
C GLN A 17 -0.29 20.96 -29.71
N GLU A 18 -0.25 19.88 -28.90
CA GLU A 18 0.24 18.57 -29.37
C GLU A 18 -0.64 17.35 -29.04
N GLU A 19 -1.75 17.47 -28.30
CA GLU A 19 -2.66 16.34 -28.03
C GLU A 19 -3.94 16.40 -28.88
N PRO A 20 -4.44 15.25 -29.40
CA PRO A 20 -5.70 15.24 -30.13
C PRO A 20 -6.85 15.65 -29.18
N PRO A 21 -7.76 16.53 -29.63
CA PRO A 21 -8.87 17.00 -28.81
C PRO A 21 -9.75 15.82 -28.35
N GLY A 22 -10.00 15.71 -27.03
CA GLY A 22 -10.96 14.76 -26.44
C GLY A 22 -10.40 13.67 -25.51
N LEU A 23 -9.08 13.58 -25.27
CA LEU A 23 -8.52 12.55 -24.37
C LEU A 23 -8.89 12.76 -22.89
N ALA A 24 -8.90 14.01 -22.42
CA ALA A 24 -9.16 14.36 -21.02
C ALA A 24 -10.64 14.30 -20.61
N ASP A 25 -11.55 14.02 -21.56
CA ASP A 25 -12.99 14.06 -21.30
C ASP A 25 -13.50 12.73 -20.75
N VAL A 26 -12.85 11.60 -21.01
CA VAL A 26 -13.38 10.27 -20.68
C VAL A 26 -13.05 9.89 -19.22
N TYR A 27 -13.98 10.15 -18.31
CA TYR A 27 -13.90 9.77 -16.90
C TYR A 27 -15.29 9.52 -16.30
N GLY A 28 -15.36 8.77 -15.22
CA GLY A 28 -16.61 8.52 -14.52
C GLY A 28 -16.60 7.26 -13.68
N PHE A 29 -17.71 6.55 -13.72
CA PHE A 29 -17.95 5.32 -12.98
C PHE A 29 -18.28 4.17 -13.93
N ILE A 30 -17.67 3.01 -13.72
CA ILE A 30 -17.95 1.77 -14.42
C ILE A 30 -18.92 0.94 -13.59
N LYS A 31 -20.04 0.56 -14.20
CA LYS A 31 -20.96 -0.44 -13.68
C LYS A 31 -20.77 -1.73 -14.47
N PHE A 32 -20.14 -2.70 -13.82
CA PHE A 32 -19.88 -3.99 -14.43
C PHE A 32 -21.16 -4.82 -14.56
N SER A 33 -21.32 -5.49 -15.70
CA SER A 33 -22.42 -6.43 -15.98
C SER A 33 -21.90 -7.63 -16.76
N GLY A 34 -22.65 -8.74 -16.76
CA GLY A 34 -22.28 -9.98 -17.44
C GLY A 34 -21.95 -11.15 -16.51
N GLU A 35 -21.89 -12.36 -17.07
CA GLU A 35 -21.79 -13.63 -16.33
C GLU A 35 -20.54 -13.73 -15.45
N LYS A 36 -19.43 -13.08 -15.84
CA LYS A 36 -18.15 -13.09 -15.11
C LYS A 36 -18.01 -11.99 -14.05
N CYS A 37 -19.00 -11.13 -13.87
CA CYS A 37 -18.94 -10.05 -12.87
C CYS A 37 -19.24 -10.53 -11.44
N GLY A 38 -19.63 -11.80 -11.27
CA GLY A 38 -20.00 -12.34 -9.97
C GLY A 38 -21.14 -11.54 -9.34
N THR A 39 -21.07 -11.31 -8.03
CA THR A 39 -22.05 -10.52 -7.27
C THR A 39 -21.61 -9.08 -7.03
N THR A 40 -20.63 -8.57 -7.80
CA THR A 40 -20.14 -7.20 -7.62
C THR A 40 -21.23 -6.19 -7.95
N THR A 41 -21.52 -5.34 -6.99
CA THR A 41 -22.55 -4.28 -7.08
C THR A 41 -21.93 -2.89 -6.93
N ARG A 42 -20.59 -2.80 -6.84
CA ARG A 42 -19.86 -1.55 -6.67
C ARG A 42 -19.50 -0.94 -8.03
N HIS A 43 -19.61 0.38 -8.13
CA HIS A 43 -19.05 1.11 -9.25
C HIS A 43 -17.55 1.34 -9.08
N SER A 44 -16.78 1.10 -10.13
CA SER A 44 -15.35 1.46 -10.17
C SER A 44 -15.18 2.86 -10.73
N GLN A 45 -14.30 3.67 -10.17
CA GLN A 45 -13.95 4.95 -10.78
C GLN A 45 -12.96 4.75 -11.92
N TYR A 46 -13.03 5.56 -12.96
CA TYR A 46 -12.07 5.49 -14.06
C TYR A 46 -11.77 6.85 -14.68
N ILE A 47 -10.59 6.96 -15.28
CA ILE A 47 -10.17 8.09 -16.10
C ILE A 47 -9.29 7.58 -17.24
N ARG A 48 -9.53 8.09 -18.45
CA ARG A 48 -8.65 7.93 -19.61
C ARG A 48 -7.59 9.04 -19.58
N LEU A 49 -6.34 8.67 -19.80
CA LEU A 49 -5.20 9.56 -19.69
C LEU A 49 -4.27 9.34 -20.87
N SER A 50 -3.70 10.42 -21.40
CA SER A 50 -2.60 10.34 -22.37
C SER A 50 -1.39 9.66 -21.72
N VAL A 51 -0.67 8.83 -22.48
CA VAL A 51 0.62 8.26 -22.03
C VAL A 51 1.67 9.34 -21.71
N ALA A 52 1.51 10.54 -22.28
CA ALA A 52 2.36 11.70 -22.01
C ALA A 52 2.02 12.42 -20.68
N THR A 53 0.90 12.06 -20.03
CA THR A 53 0.49 12.68 -18.77
C THR A 53 1.55 12.43 -17.69
N LYS A 54 2.03 13.50 -17.06
CA LYS A 54 3.04 13.41 -16.00
C LYS A 54 2.49 12.64 -14.79
N ALA A 55 3.29 11.71 -14.26
CA ALA A 55 2.94 10.90 -13.10
C ALA A 55 2.55 11.73 -11.87
N GLU A 56 3.19 12.88 -11.65
CA GLU A 56 2.86 13.83 -10.57
C GLU A 56 1.41 14.32 -10.64
N THR A 57 0.94 14.63 -11.84
CA THR A 57 -0.42 15.09 -12.09
C THR A 57 -1.43 13.97 -11.81
N ILE A 58 -1.12 12.74 -12.23
CA ILE A 58 -1.93 11.55 -11.98
C ILE A 58 -2.04 11.28 -10.48
N VAL A 59 -0.92 11.28 -9.75
CA VAL A 59 -0.91 11.03 -8.31
C VAL A 59 -1.69 12.11 -7.55
N LYS A 60 -1.52 13.40 -7.90
CA LYS A 60 -2.34 14.48 -7.32
C LYS A 60 -3.84 14.25 -7.55
N PHE A 61 -4.24 13.79 -8.73
CA PHE A 61 -5.63 13.44 -9.01
C PHE A 61 -6.13 12.24 -8.22
N MET A 62 -5.31 11.20 -8.06
CA MET A 62 -5.65 10.05 -7.22
C MET A 62 -5.98 10.45 -5.78
N TYR A 63 -5.23 11.38 -5.21
CA TYR A 63 -5.49 11.88 -3.86
C TYR A 63 -6.64 12.89 -3.79
N ASN A 64 -6.69 13.87 -4.69
CA ASN A 64 -7.62 14.99 -4.57
C ASN A 64 -8.95 14.74 -5.32
N GLY A 65 -8.87 14.11 -6.49
CA GLY A 65 -10.02 13.79 -7.33
C GLY A 65 -10.77 12.56 -6.82
N TRP A 66 -10.06 11.45 -6.62
CA TRP A 66 -10.63 10.21 -6.09
C TRP A 66 -10.70 10.15 -4.56
N ASN A 67 -10.11 11.12 -3.86
CA ASN A 67 -10.07 11.14 -2.39
C ASN A 67 -9.45 9.86 -1.80
N LEU A 68 -8.43 9.30 -2.47
CA LEU A 68 -7.78 8.09 -1.98
C LEU A 68 -7.04 8.37 -0.66
N PRO A 69 -7.24 7.54 0.38
CA PRO A 69 -6.50 7.67 1.62
C PRO A 69 -5.02 7.38 1.39
N LYS A 70 -4.14 8.06 2.12
CA LYS A 70 -2.69 7.79 2.09
C LYS A 70 -2.41 6.35 2.54
N PRO A 71 -1.74 5.52 1.73
CA PRO A 71 -1.42 4.15 2.11
C PRO A 71 -0.16 4.11 2.96
N ASP A 72 -0.05 3.08 3.80
CA ASP A 72 1.18 2.79 4.56
C ASP A 72 2.16 1.92 3.75
N ILE A 73 1.69 1.28 2.66
CA ILE A 73 2.49 0.57 1.66
C ILE A 73 1.76 0.52 0.30
N ILE A 74 2.52 0.55 -0.80
CA ILE A 74 2.01 0.21 -2.13
C ILE A 74 2.48 -1.20 -2.49
N ILE A 75 1.53 -2.09 -2.80
CA ILE A 75 1.80 -3.45 -3.27
C ILE A 75 1.45 -3.50 -4.76
N SER A 76 2.49 -3.49 -5.57
CA SER A 76 2.41 -3.55 -7.03
C SER A 76 2.44 -5.01 -7.49
N ILE A 77 1.44 -5.47 -8.22
CA ILE A 77 1.32 -6.88 -8.62
C ILE A 77 1.50 -7.01 -10.12
N THR A 78 2.41 -7.89 -10.54
CA THR A 78 2.61 -8.24 -11.95
C THR A 78 2.69 -9.75 -12.12
N GLY A 79 2.24 -10.25 -13.27
CA GLY A 79 2.15 -11.68 -13.47
C GLY A 79 1.63 -12.08 -14.84
N GLY A 80 1.28 -13.36 -14.98
CA GLY A 80 0.85 -13.88 -16.26
C GLY A 80 -0.58 -13.48 -16.60
N ALA A 81 -0.83 -13.28 -17.90
CA ALA A 81 -2.13 -12.94 -18.48
C ALA A 81 -2.93 -14.17 -18.95
N LYS A 82 -2.42 -15.39 -18.73
CA LYS A 82 -3.11 -16.64 -19.08
C LYS A 82 -3.55 -17.34 -17.79
N ASN A 83 -4.68 -18.04 -17.81
CA ASN A 83 -5.28 -18.62 -16.61
C ASN A 83 -4.68 -19.95 -16.14
N ASP A 84 -3.76 -20.53 -16.91
CA ASP A 84 -3.28 -21.88 -16.72
C ASP A 84 -1.78 -21.86 -16.39
N GLY A 85 -1.40 -22.30 -15.19
CA GLY A 85 0.02 -22.44 -14.81
C GLY A 85 0.31 -22.45 -13.31
N MET A 86 -0.55 -21.87 -12.48
CA MET A 86 -0.29 -21.78 -11.03
C MET A 86 -0.88 -23.00 -10.28
N PRO A 87 -0.09 -23.71 -9.45
CA PRO A 87 -0.60 -24.78 -8.61
C PRO A 87 -1.69 -24.31 -7.64
N GLU A 88 -2.71 -25.14 -7.41
CA GLU A 88 -3.89 -24.79 -6.61
C GLU A 88 -3.55 -24.37 -5.16
N GLN A 89 -2.58 -25.05 -4.54
CA GLN A 89 -2.11 -24.72 -3.20
C GLN A 89 -1.44 -23.34 -3.17
N VAL A 90 -0.55 -23.06 -4.11
CA VAL A 90 0.13 -21.77 -4.29
C VAL A 90 -0.92 -20.65 -4.52
N ARG A 91 -1.93 -20.94 -5.35
CA ARG A 91 -3.03 -20.00 -5.66
C ARG A 91 -3.81 -19.62 -4.41
N LYS A 92 -4.24 -20.59 -3.59
CA LYS A 92 -5.01 -20.31 -2.36
C LYS A 92 -4.22 -19.47 -1.36
N ILE A 93 -2.95 -19.82 -1.15
CA ILE A 93 -2.09 -19.07 -0.22
C ILE A 93 -1.86 -17.66 -0.76
N PHE A 94 -1.60 -17.51 -2.07
CA PHE A 94 -1.45 -16.20 -2.71
C PHE A 94 -2.71 -15.34 -2.55
N GLN A 95 -3.88 -15.84 -2.95
CA GLN A 95 -5.13 -15.09 -2.92
C GLN A 95 -5.49 -14.60 -1.52
N MET A 96 -5.53 -15.52 -0.54
CA MET A 96 -5.95 -15.18 0.82
C MET A 96 -4.85 -14.40 1.56
N GLY A 97 -3.60 -14.82 1.41
CA GLY A 97 -2.48 -14.21 2.11
C GLY A 97 -2.21 -12.78 1.65
N LEU A 98 -2.26 -12.50 0.35
CA LEU A 98 -1.99 -11.17 -0.20
C LEU A 98 -3.06 -10.16 0.22
N VAL A 99 -4.33 -10.46 0.02
CA VAL A 99 -5.44 -9.55 0.35
C VAL A 99 -5.52 -9.33 1.86
N SER A 100 -5.25 -10.37 2.65
CA SER A 100 -5.19 -10.25 4.11
C SER A 100 -4.03 -9.36 4.57
N ALA A 101 -2.85 -9.47 3.94
CA ALA A 101 -1.71 -8.59 4.20
C ALA A 101 -2.01 -7.13 3.80
N ALA A 102 -2.56 -6.92 2.61
CA ALA A 102 -2.91 -5.59 2.10
C ALA A 102 -3.94 -4.88 2.99
N SER A 103 -4.92 -5.63 3.49
CA SER A 103 -5.89 -5.15 4.47
C SER A 103 -5.25 -4.64 5.76
N ARG A 104 -4.34 -5.42 6.35
CA ARG A 104 -3.74 -5.08 7.65
C ARG A 104 -2.75 -3.93 7.54
N ALA A 105 -2.10 -3.81 6.38
CA ALA A 105 -1.07 -2.82 6.13
C ALA A 105 -1.61 -1.51 5.50
N ASN A 106 -2.93 -1.29 5.47
CA ASN A 106 -3.54 -0.10 4.84
C ASN A 106 -2.94 0.17 3.45
N ALA A 107 -2.93 -0.87 2.61
CA ALA A 107 -2.19 -0.86 1.35
C ALA A 107 -3.02 -0.34 0.18
N TRP A 108 -2.35 0.29 -0.79
CA TRP A 108 -2.86 0.32 -2.16
C TRP A 108 -2.40 -0.93 -2.91
N LEU A 109 -3.31 -1.56 -3.65
CA LEU A 109 -3.00 -2.60 -4.62
C LEU A 109 -2.94 -1.97 -6.01
N ILE A 110 -1.84 -2.16 -6.73
CA ILE A 110 -1.70 -1.71 -8.13
C ILE A 110 -1.53 -2.94 -9.03
N THR A 111 -2.36 -3.07 -10.06
CA THR A 111 -2.32 -4.19 -11.01
C THR A 111 -2.41 -3.70 -12.47
N SER A 112 -2.43 -4.60 -13.45
CA SER A 112 -2.73 -4.25 -14.85
C SER A 112 -4.21 -3.94 -15.11
N GLY A 113 -5.12 -4.16 -14.15
CA GLY A 113 -6.55 -3.92 -14.26
C GLY A 113 -7.33 -4.87 -15.19
N THR A 114 -6.65 -5.76 -15.90
CA THR A 114 -7.26 -6.69 -16.87
C THR A 114 -7.79 -7.95 -16.20
N ASN A 115 -8.97 -8.41 -16.59
CA ASN A 115 -9.62 -9.63 -16.10
C ASN A 115 -9.00 -10.91 -16.70
N ALA A 116 -7.73 -11.14 -16.40
CA ALA A 116 -7.00 -12.30 -16.87
C ALA A 116 -5.88 -12.70 -15.91
N GLY A 117 -5.62 -14.00 -15.82
CA GLY A 117 -4.45 -14.57 -15.19
C GLY A 117 -4.36 -14.29 -13.69
N VAL A 118 -3.29 -13.60 -13.27
CA VAL A 118 -3.05 -13.27 -11.86
C VAL A 118 -4.02 -12.21 -11.35
N VAL A 119 -4.41 -11.25 -12.20
CA VAL A 119 -5.25 -10.13 -11.78
C VAL A 119 -6.70 -10.56 -11.52
N GLU A 120 -7.23 -11.49 -12.31
CA GLU A 120 -8.52 -12.16 -12.03
C GLU A 120 -8.50 -12.83 -10.64
N LYS A 121 -7.42 -13.54 -10.30
CA LYS A 121 -7.26 -14.20 -8.99
C LYS A 121 -7.23 -13.19 -7.84
N VAL A 122 -6.62 -12.02 -8.03
CA VAL A 122 -6.62 -10.92 -7.04
C VAL A 122 -8.03 -10.38 -6.86
N GLY A 123 -8.77 -10.16 -7.95
CA GLY A 123 -10.16 -9.72 -7.92
C GLY A 123 -11.09 -10.67 -7.18
N GLU A 124 -11.00 -11.97 -7.45
CA GLU A 124 -11.71 -13.03 -6.73
C GLU A 124 -11.45 -12.98 -5.22
N ALA A 125 -10.18 -12.80 -4.83
CA ALA A 125 -9.77 -12.76 -3.43
C ALA A 125 -10.35 -11.54 -2.71
N ILE A 126 -10.30 -10.36 -3.35
CA ILE A 126 -10.92 -9.13 -2.83
C ILE A 126 -12.43 -9.36 -2.63
N ASN A 127 -13.11 -9.93 -3.63
CA ASN A 127 -14.54 -10.20 -3.55
C ASN A 127 -14.88 -11.19 -2.43
N TYR A 128 -14.10 -12.27 -2.29
CA TYR A 128 -14.26 -13.26 -1.23
C TYR A 128 -14.11 -12.64 0.17
N CYS A 129 -13.06 -11.87 0.39
CA CYS A 129 -12.82 -11.20 1.67
C CYS A 129 -13.92 -10.19 2.00
N ARG A 130 -14.42 -9.46 0.99
CA ARG A 130 -15.58 -8.55 1.11
C ARG A 130 -16.86 -9.32 1.43
N TYR A 131 -17.04 -10.53 0.90
CA TYR A 131 -18.24 -11.32 1.18
C TYR A 131 -18.27 -11.85 2.63
N ASN A 132 -17.12 -12.17 3.21
CA ASN A 132 -17.05 -12.85 4.50
C ASN A 132 -16.85 -11.92 5.71
N ASN A 133 -16.25 -10.74 5.54
CA ASN A 133 -16.06 -9.78 6.64
C ASN A 133 -17.21 -8.77 6.76
N ARG A 134 -18.06 -8.92 7.79
CA ARG A 134 -19.29 -8.12 8.02
C ARG A 134 -19.11 -6.80 8.79
N LYS A 135 -17.94 -6.55 9.40
CA LYS A 135 -17.72 -5.35 10.26
C LYS A 135 -16.76 -4.30 9.69
N ASN A 136 -15.83 -4.70 8.83
CA ASN A 136 -14.94 -3.82 8.08
C ASN A 136 -15.01 -4.27 6.61
N ALA A 137 -15.85 -3.65 5.79
CA ALA A 137 -15.77 -3.85 4.35
C ALA A 137 -14.35 -3.45 3.94
N LEU A 138 -13.59 -4.38 3.39
CA LEU A 138 -12.23 -4.14 2.95
C LEU A 138 -12.29 -3.27 1.70
N ASP A 139 -12.36 -1.96 1.90
CA ASP A 139 -12.20 -0.93 0.88
C ASP A 139 -10.70 -0.74 0.60
N ILE A 140 -10.01 -1.84 0.31
CA ILE A 140 -8.62 -1.80 -0.14
C ILE A 140 -8.63 -1.10 -1.50
N PRO A 141 -7.99 0.06 -1.65
CA PRO A 141 -7.89 0.70 -2.95
C PRO A 141 -7.10 -0.20 -3.90
N CYS A 142 -7.81 -0.81 -4.85
CA CYS A 142 -7.27 -1.65 -5.91
C CYS A 142 -7.36 -0.89 -7.22
N ILE A 143 -6.21 -0.49 -7.75
CA ILE A 143 -6.05 0.43 -8.88
C ILE A 143 -5.49 -0.36 -10.07
N GLY A 144 -6.27 -0.46 -11.13
CA GLY A 144 -5.86 -1.07 -12.39
C GLY A 144 -5.24 -0.04 -13.32
N ILE A 145 -4.01 -0.26 -13.78
CA ILE A 145 -3.36 0.58 -14.79
C ILE A 145 -3.31 -0.22 -16.10
N ALA A 146 -4.14 0.17 -17.06
CA ALA A 146 -4.41 -0.62 -18.25
C ALA A 146 -4.30 0.24 -19.52
N SER A 147 -3.86 -0.35 -20.63
CA SER A 147 -3.85 0.35 -21.93
C SER A 147 -5.27 0.42 -22.49
N TRP A 148 -5.73 1.64 -22.82
CA TRP A 148 -7.05 1.90 -23.39
C TRP A 148 -7.28 1.11 -24.68
N GLY A 149 -6.30 1.06 -25.57
CA GLY A 149 -6.40 0.34 -26.85
C GLY A 149 -6.34 -1.18 -26.73
N TYR A 150 -5.94 -1.71 -25.56
CA TYR A 150 -5.87 -3.14 -25.28
C TYR A 150 -7.15 -3.71 -24.64
N ILE A 151 -7.97 -2.85 -24.05
CA ILE A 151 -9.19 -3.25 -23.35
C ILE A 151 -10.34 -3.48 -24.34
N ALA A 152 -11.03 -4.61 -24.21
CA ALA A 152 -12.22 -4.94 -24.97
C ALA A 152 -13.40 -4.02 -24.58
N GLU A 153 -14.27 -3.72 -25.53
CA GLU A 153 -15.46 -2.88 -25.32
C GLU A 153 -15.14 -1.48 -24.75
N ASN A 154 -13.95 -0.94 -25.03
CA ASN A 154 -13.54 0.38 -24.57
C ASN A 154 -14.47 1.50 -25.11
N GLU A 155 -15.12 1.27 -26.24
CA GLU A 155 -16.15 2.15 -26.80
C GLU A 155 -17.38 2.32 -25.90
N GLN A 156 -17.67 1.38 -24.98
CA GLN A 156 -18.74 1.50 -24.00
C GLN A 156 -18.41 2.53 -22.91
N LEU A 157 -17.13 2.80 -22.70
CA LEU A 157 -16.63 3.76 -21.73
C LEU A 157 -16.46 5.17 -22.31
N ASP A 158 -16.59 5.31 -23.64
CA ASP A 158 -16.43 6.58 -24.34
C ASP A 158 -17.60 7.53 -24.05
N ASN A 159 -17.33 8.84 -24.09
CA ASN A 159 -18.15 9.86 -23.45
C ASN A 159 -19.36 10.35 -24.27
N LYS A 160 -20.01 9.44 -24.99
CA LYS A 160 -21.26 9.78 -25.67
C LYS A 160 -22.32 10.08 -24.61
N PRO A 161 -23.05 11.21 -24.69
CA PRO A 161 -24.13 11.49 -23.77
C PRO A 161 -25.13 10.33 -23.81
N ILE A 162 -25.45 9.77 -22.64
CA ILE A 162 -26.46 8.73 -22.53
C ILE A 162 -27.80 9.34 -22.95
N ARG A 163 -28.22 9.07 -24.18
CA ARG A 163 -29.57 9.45 -24.63
C ARG A 163 -30.55 8.61 -23.82
N SER A 164 -31.24 9.29 -22.89
CA SER A 164 -32.35 8.80 -22.06
C SER A 164 -32.05 7.56 -21.21
N LEU A 165 -31.60 7.76 -19.97
CA LEU A 165 -31.84 6.77 -18.92
C LEU A 165 -33.35 6.76 -18.61
N VAL A 166 -34.00 5.65 -18.93
CA VAL A 166 -35.36 5.31 -18.51
C VAL A 166 -35.45 5.45 -16.99
N ASN A 167 -36.51 6.12 -16.52
CA ASN A 167 -36.84 6.25 -15.10
C ASN A 167 -36.97 4.87 -14.43
N VAL A 168 -35.91 4.37 -13.81
CA VAL A 168 -36.01 3.25 -12.85
C VAL A 168 -36.37 3.83 -11.48
N THR A 169 -37.59 4.35 -11.37
CA THR A 169 -38.22 4.66 -10.08
C THR A 169 -39.10 3.48 -9.70
N ASN A 170 -38.52 2.38 -9.24
CA ASN A 170 -39.30 1.35 -8.57
C ASN A 170 -38.67 0.97 -7.22
N THR A 171 -38.89 1.84 -6.24
CA THR A 171 -38.47 1.71 -4.85
C THR A 171 -39.15 0.55 -4.10
N ARG A 172 -40.14 -0.13 -4.70
CA ARG A 172 -40.78 -1.32 -4.10
C ARG A 172 -39.92 -2.59 -4.15
N SER A 173 -38.92 -2.67 -5.03
CA SER A 173 -38.02 -3.83 -5.13
C SER A 173 -36.87 -3.82 -4.10
N ILE A 174 -36.65 -2.72 -3.38
CA ILE A 174 -35.53 -2.58 -2.43
C ILE A 174 -35.73 -3.45 -1.18
N ARG A 175 -36.99 -3.74 -0.80
CA ARG A 175 -37.31 -4.62 0.33
C ARG A 175 -37.01 -6.10 0.06
N SER A 176 -36.94 -6.52 -1.21
CA SER A 176 -36.53 -7.87 -1.61
C SER A 176 -35.02 -8.05 -1.72
N PHE A 177 -34.23 -6.96 -1.70
CA PHE A 177 -32.78 -7.08 -1.59
C PHE A 177 -32.41 -7.50 -0.16
N SER A 178 -31.53 -8.50 -0.05
CA SER A 178 -30.86 -8.84 1.19
C SER A 178 -30.33 -7.57 1.86
N LYS A 179 -30.51 -7.42 3.19
CA LYS A 179 -30.01 -6.28 4.00
C LYS A 179 -28.55 -5.89 3.68
N ARG A 180 -27.78 -6.86 3.16
CA ARG A 180 -26.40 -6.75 2.68
C ARG A 180 -26.17 -5.78 1.50
N PHE A 181 -27.16 -5.57 0.64
CA PHE A 181 -27.05 -4.74 -0.58
C PHE A 181 -27.80 -3.40 -0.47
N GLN A 182 -28.48 -3.16 0.64
CA GLN A 182 -29.28 -1.95 0.84
C GLN A 182 -28.41 -0.69 0.91
N HIS A 183 -27.23 -0.72 1.55
CA HIS A 183 -26.34 0.44 1.62
C HIS A 183 -25.86 0.95 0.24
N GLN A 184 -25.62 0.07 -0.72
CA GLN A 184 -25.12 0.44 -2.04
C GLN A 184 -26.24 0.86 -3.00
N ALA A 185 -27.41 0.23 -2.89
CA ALA A 185 -28.61 0.76 -3.54
C ALA A 185 -28.95 2.16 -3.01
N ILE A 186 -28.76 2.40 -1.71
CA ILE A 186 -28.91 3.73 -1.08
C ILE A 186 -27.86 4.70 -1.63
N GLU A 187 -26.59 4.31 -1.76
CA GLU A 187 -25.54 5.15 -2.35
C GLU A 187 -25.88 5.57 -3.79
N TYR A 188 -26.27 4.61 -4.64
CA TYR A 188 -26.72 4.86 -6.01
C TYR A 188 -27.96 5.78 -6.09
N ILE A 189 -28.92 5.58 -5.19
CA ILE A 189 -30.13 6.42 -5.10
C ILE A 189 -29.80 7.82 -4.57
N SER A 190 -28.78 7.94 -3.72
CA SER A 190 -28.30 9.21 -3.15
C SER A 190 -27.42 10.03 -4.10
N MET A 191 -26.98 9.46 -5.22
CA MET A 191 -26.24 10.19 -6.26
C MET A 191 -27.17 11.18 -6.97
N ASP A 192 -26.69 12.42 -7.11
CA ASP A 192 -27.33 13.46 -7.91
C ASP A 192 -27.56 12.97 -9.36
N ASN A 193 -28.63 13.44 -10.01
CA ASN A 193 -28.96 13.06 -11.39
C ASN A 193 -27.81 13.35 -12.36
N ASP A 194 -27.05 14.43 -12.12
CA ASP A 194 -25.86 14.78 -12.91
C ASP A 194 -24.73 13.76 -12.76
N ASP A 195 -24.58 13.13 -11.59
CA ASP A 195 -23.53 12.14 -11.33
C ASP A 195 -23.87 10.80 -12.00
N ARG A 196 -25.16 10.46 -12.13
CA ARG A 196 -25.62 9.25 -12.83
C ARG A 196 -25.31 9.28 -14.33
N ASN A 197 -25.21 10.47 -14.92
CA ASN A 197 -24.84 10.63 -16.33
C ASN A 197 -23.38 10.22 -16.63
N TYR A 198 -22.55 10.01 -15.61
CA TYR A 198 -21.15 9.56 -15.74
C TYR A 198 -20.96 8.08 -15.42
N ILE A 199 -22.06 7.34 -15.24
CA ILE A 199 -22.03 5.89 -15.08
C ILE A 199 -22.05 5.24 -16.46
N ARG A 200 -21.15 4.29 -16.72
CA ARG A 200 -21.09 3.50 -17.95
C ARG A 200 -21.29 2.03 -17.60
N ASP A 201 -22.28 1.42 -18.22
CA ASP A 201 -22.41 -0.04 -18.15
C ASP A 201 -21.29 -0.66 -19.00
N TYR A 202 -20.50 -1.55 -18.40
CA TYR A 202 -19.42 -2.27 -19.06
C TYR A 202 -19.70 -3.76 -19.00
N ASN A 203 -19.96 -4.37 -20.15
CA ASN A 203 -20.39 -5.75 -20.24
C ASN A 203 -19.21 -6.69 -20.45
N VAL A 204 -18.86 -7.46 -19.41
CA VAL A 204 -17.82 -8.48 -19.47
C VAL A 204 -18.39 -9.76 -20.05
N LYS A 205 -18.06 -10.01 -21.32
CA LYS A 205 -18.47 -11.22 -22.04
C LYS A 205 -17.50 -12.38 -21.74
N SER A 206 -17.84 -13.59 -22.19
CA SER A 206 -16.92 -14.72 -22.15
C SER A 206 -15.67 -14.42 -22.99
N ASN A 207 -14.48 -14.49 -22.39
CA ASN A 207 -13.20 -14.21 -23.05
C ASN A 207 -13.06 -15.06 -24.32
N LYS A 208 -13.29 -14.45 -25.49
CA LYS A 208 -12.82 -15.00 -26.77
C LYS A 208 -11.29 -14.84 -26.83
N GLN A 209 -10.61 -15.70 -27.60
CA GLN A 209 -9.17 -15.56 -27.82
C GLN A 209 -8.85 -14.15 -28.35
N GLY A 210 -8.05 -13.40 -27.59
CA GLY A 210 -7.55 -12.07 -27.97
C GLY A 210 -8.26 -10.87 -27.34
N GLU A 211 -9.37 -11.05 -26.64
CA GLU A 211 -10.07 -9.96 -25.93
C GLU A 211 -9.66 -9.89 -24.45
N CYS A 212 -9.36 -8.68 -23.96
CA CYS A 212 -8.98 -8.43 -22.56
C CYS A 212 -9.95 -7.45 -21.92
N TYR A 213 -10.80 -7.92 -21.01
CA TYR A 213 -11.78 -7.09 -20.31
C TYR A 213 -11.16 -6.46 -19.05
N LEU A 214 -11.78 -5.40 -18.51
CA LEU A 214 -11.44 -4.89 -17.18
C LEU A 214 -11.91 -5.83 -16.06
N GLU A 215 -11.17 -5.90 -14.95
CA GLU A 215 -11.47 -6.77 -13.81
C GLU A 215 -12.53 -6.16 -12.87
N PRO A 216 -13.71 -6.80 -12.69
CA PRO A 216 -14.86 -6.17 -12.01
C PRO A 216 -14.71 -5.85 -10.52
N ASN A 217 -13.70 -6.38 -9.83
CA ASN A 217 -13.52 -6.24 -8.38
C ASN A 217 -12.50 -5.17 -8.00
N HIS A 218 -11.87 -4.52 -8.99
CA HIS A 218 -11.06 -3.33 -8.78
C HIS A 218 -11.93 -2.15 -8.34
N THR A 219 -11.29 -1.12 -7.79
CA THR A 219 -11.98 0.08 -7.29
C THR A 219 -11.76 1.28 -8.22
N HIS A 220 -10.61 1.35 -8.86
CA HIS A 220 -10.18 2.48 -9.68
C HIS A 220 -9.44 1.99 -10.92
N PHE A 221 -9.55 2.72 -12.03
CA PHE A 221 -8.86 2.43 -13.27
C PHE A 221 -8.19 3.68 -13.86
N LEU A 222 -6.89 3.57 -14.11
CA LEU A 222 -6.13 4.50 -14.94
C LEU A 222 -5.99 3.89 -16.33
N LEU A 223 -6.73 4.42 -17.30
CA LEU A 223 -6.77 3.91 -18.66
C LEU A 223 -5.85 4.72 -19.56
N ILE A 224 -4.67 4.17 -19.84
CA ILE A 224 -3.59 4.88 -20.51
C ILE A 224 -3.75 4.74 -22.02
N ASP A 225 -3.82 5.86 -22.70
CA ASP A 225 -3.99 5.95 -24.14
C ASP A 225 -2.71 6.50 -24.78
N ASP A 226 -2.07 5.66 -25.57
CA ASP A 226 -0.90 5.99 -26.40
C ASP A 226 -1.26 6.03 -27.90
N GLY A 227 -2.56 5.99 -28.23
CA GLY A 227 -3.06 5.88 -29.60
C GLY A 227 -2.77 4.53 -30.27
N GLN A 228 -2.14 3.59 -29.56
CA GLN A 228 -1.80 2.25 -30.04
C GLN A 228 -2.69 1.20 -29.37
N LYS A 229 -2.80 0.03 -30.02
CA LYS A 229 -3.50 -1.14 -29.45
C LYS A 229 -2.55 -2.05 -28.65
N ASN A 230 -1.37 -1.57 -28.27
CA ASN A 230 -0.36 -2.39 -27.61
C ASN A 230 -0.26 -2.09 -26.11
N ALA A 231 0.25 -3.05 -25.35
CA ALA A 231 0.43 -2.94 -23.91
C ALA A 231 1.85 -2.47 -23.51
N ASN A 232 2.68 -2.08 -24.49
CA ASN A 232 4.14 -1.99 -24.30
C ASN A 232 4.60 -0.71 -23.63
N THR A 233 3.73 0.29 -23.45
CA THR A 233 4.10 1.60 -22.91
C THR A 233 3.68 1.78 -21.45
N VAL A 234 2.78 0.93 -20.95
CA VAL A 234 2.15 1.10 -19.62
C VAL A 234 3.13 0.86 -18.47
N PHE A 235 4.12 -0.02 -18.63
CA PHE A 235 5.02 -0.39 -17.54
C PHE A 235 5.93 0.76 -17.08
N GLN A 236 6.36 1.65 -18.01
CA GLN A 236 7.17 2.83 -17.68
C GLN A 236 6.36 3.85 -16.90
N LEU A 237 5.15 4.17 -17.38
CA LEU A 237 4.26 5.11 -16.69
C LEU A 237 3.82 4.55 -15.32
N ARG A 238 3.57 3.25 -15.23
CA ARG A 238 3.30 2.57 -13.95
C ARG A 238 4.45 2.76 -12.97
N ALA A 239 5.69 2.50 -13.37
CA ALA A 239 6.87 2.72 -12.52
C ALA A 239 7.01 4.19 -12.10
N ALA A 240 6.71 5.13 -13.01
CA ALA A 240 6.72 6.56 -12.70
C ALA A 240 5.63 6.96 -11.70
N ILE A 241 4.40 6.45 -11.83
CA ILE A 241 3.29 6.66 -10.88
C ILE A 241 3.64 6.10 -9.51
N GLU A 242 4.15 4.86 -9.45
CA GLU A 242 4.61 4.22 -8.22
C GLU A 242 5.70 5.09 -7.55
N LYS A 243 6.75 5.46 -8.28
CA LYS A 243 7.84 6.31 -7.77
C LYS A 243 7.36 7.69 -7.33
N CYS A 244 6.40 8.29 -8.04
CA CYS A 244 5.83 9.57 -7.64
C CYS A 244 4.98 9.42 -6.37
N SER A 245 4.22 8.33 -6.24
CA SER A 245 3.41 8.03 -5.05
C SER A 245 4.28 7.85 -3.81
N ARG A 246 5.49 7.26 -3.95
CA ARG A 246 6.51 7.18 -2.87
C ARG A 246 6.80 8.54 -2.22
N ASN A 247 6.83 9.60 -3.03
CA ASN A 247 7.25 10.96 -2.66
C ASN A 247 6.08 11.92 -2.44
N ALA A 248 4.83 11.46 -2.61
CA ALA A 248 3.64 12.30 -2.56
C ALA A 248 3.42 12.86 -1.14
N ASN A 249 4.00 14.04 -0.89
CA ASN A 249 3.73 14.87 0.26
C ASN A 249 2.56 15.80 -0.09
N LEU A 250 1.36 15.49 0.41
CA LEU A 250 0.17 16.33 0.21
C LEU A 250 -0.21 17.15 1.45
N ALA A 251 0.73 17.38 2.37
CA ALA A 251 0.52 18.28 3.50
C ALA A 251 1.12 19.67 3.19
N ASN A 252 0.25 20.66 3.02
CA ASN A 252 0.57 22.09 2.94
C ASN A 252 0.94 22.71 4.32
N THR A 253 1.23 21.90 5.33
CA THR A 253 1.56 22.37 6.68
C THR A 253 3.05 22.18 6.96
N ALA A 254 3.74 23.30 7.13
CA ALA A 254 5.18 23.41 7.37
C ALA A 254 5.70 22.69 8.65
N ASN A 255 4.84 22.00 9.41
CA ASN A 255 5.16 21.40 10.70
C ASN A 255 5.37 19.86 10.68
N ASP A 256 5.11 19.16 9.57
CA ASP A 256 5.39 17.71 9.46
C ASP A 256 6.86 17.45 9.04
N ALA A 257 7.78 17.71 9.96
CA ALA A 257 9.23 17.70 9.72
C ALA A 257 9.86 16.30 9.51
N VAL A 258 9.06 15.22 9.36
CA VAL A 258 9.59 13.88 9.02
C VAL A 258 8.75 13.25 7.90
N LYS A 259 9.20 13.50 6.65
CA LYS A 259 8.62 12.92 5.43
C LYS A 259 8.84 11.41 5.40
N SER A 260 7.88 10.63 5.89
CA SER A 260 7.89 9.17 5.72
C SER A 260 7.49 8.84 4.28
N LEU A 261 8.46 8.36 3.49
CA LEU A 261 8.24 7.83 2.15
C LEU A 261 7.36 6.59 2.22
N ILE A 262 6.38 6.50 1.30
CA ILE A 262 5.53 5.31 1.21
C ILE A 262 6.37 4.16 0.63
N PRO A 263 6.59 3.05 1.37
CA PRO A 263 7.31 1.90 0.84
C PRO A 263 6.53 1.26 -0.31
N ILE A 264 7.27 0.72 -1.29
CA ILE A 264 6.70 0.05 -2.46
C ILE A 264 7.34 -1.32 -2.56
N VAL A 265 6.52 -2.35 -2.73
CA VAL A 265 6.95 -3.71 -3.04
C VAL A 265 6.27 -4.14 -4.32
N MET A 266 7.01 -4.79 -5.21
CA MET A 266 6.45 -5.45 -6.37
C MET A 266 6.37 -6.97 -6.13
N VAL A 267 5.25 -7.58 -6.44
CA VAL A 267 5.04 -9.03 -6.35
C VAL A 267 4.98 -9.60 -7.76
N LEU A 268 5.93 -10.48 -8.08
CA LEU A 268 5.94 -11.26 -9.31
C LEU A 268 5.32 -12.64 -9.05
N VAL A 269 4.25 -12.93 -9.79
CA VAL A 269 3.59 -14.23 -9.75
C VAL A 269 3.44 -14.74 -11.17
N GLU A 270 3.96 -15.92 -11.45
CA GLU A 270 4.00 -16.46 -12.80
C GLU A 270 4.66 -15.47 -13.78
N GLY A 271 4.07 -15.18 -14.96
CA GLY A 271 4.49 -14.07 -15.82
C GLY A 271 5.07 -14.46 -17.19
N GLY A 272 4.89 -13.57 -18.15
CA GLY A 272 5.52 -13.61 -19.47
C GLY A 272 6.52 -12.46 -19.68
N THR A 273 6.79 -12.09 -20.93
CA THR A 273 7.72 -11.00 -21.29
C THR A 273 7.30 -9.64 -20.73
N SER A 274 6.01 -9.30 -20.74
CA SER A 274 5.50 -8.06 -20.14
C SER A 274 5.74 -7.98 -18.63
N ALA A 275 5.58 -9.10 -17.91
CA ALA A 275 5.90 -9.17 -16.48
C ALA A 275 7.41 -9.00 -16.23
N ILE A 276 8.25 -9.58 -17.10
CA ILE A 276 9.71 -9.41 -17.06
C ILE A 276 10.09 -7.93 -17.27
N LEU A 277 9.53 -7.25 -18.26
CA LEU A 277 9.78 -5.82 -18.50
C LEU A 277 9.36 -4.98 -17.28
N THR A 278 8.18 -5.29 -16.72
CA THR A 278 7.65 -4.61 -15.52
C THR A 278 8.60 -4.76 -14.32
N ILE A 279 9.08 -5.98 -14.02
CA ILE A 279 10.03 -6.16 -12.91
C ILE A 279 11.39 -5.53 -13.20
N CYS A 280 11.85 -5.53 -14.46
CA CYS A 280 13.14 -4.91 -14.80
C CYS A 280 13.06 -3.40 -14.57
N GLU A 281 11.97 -2.76 -14.97
CA GLU A 281 11.74 -1.34 -14.74
C GLU A 281 11.60 -1.01 -13.24
N ALA A 282 10.90 -1.85 -12.48
CA ALA A 282 10.77 -1.69 -11.04
C ALA A 282 12.11 -1.78 -10.31
N LEU A 283 12.94 -2.77 -10.67
CA LEU A 283 14.28 -2.95 -10.11
C LEU A 283 15.21 -1.77 -10.43
N LYS A 284 15.13 -1.22 -11.65
CA LYS A 284 15.85 0.02 -12.03
C LYS A 284 15.39 1.25 -11.23
N CYS A 285 14.18 1.22 -10.68
CA CYS A 285 13.61 2.27 -9.83
C CYS A 285 13.79 2.02 -8.32
N ASP A 286 14.71 1.13 -7.94
CA ASP A 286 14.98 0.72 -6.55
C ASP A 286 13.75 0.16 -5.83
N THR A 287 12.81 -0.43 -6.58
CA THR A 287 11.63 -1.08 -6.00
C THR A 287 11.94 -2.56 -5.76
N PRO A 288 11.89 -3.06 -4.50
CA PRO A 288 12.09 -4.48 -4.21
C PRO A 288 11.04 -5.36 -4.87
N VAL A 289 11.48 -6.51 -5.38
CA VAL A 289 10.65 -7.50 -6.05
C VAL A 289 10.59 -8.78 -5.23
N VAL A 290 9.39 -9.15 -4.79
CA VAL A 290 9.07 -10.43 -4.17
C VAL A 290 8.62 -11.40 -5.26
N VAL A 291 9.37 -12.49 -5.42
CA VAL A 291 9.10 -13.51 -6.45
C VAL A 291 8.47 -14.72 -5.78
N ILE A 292 7.25 -15.09 -6.20
CA ILE A 292 6.59 -16.29 -5.69
C ILE A 292 7.12 -17.52 -6.40
N LYS A 293 7.94 -18.31 -5.69
CA LYS A 293 8.51 -19.55 -6.20
C LYS A 293 7.42 -20.60 -6.44
N ASN A 294 7.62 -21.43 -7.45
CA ASN A 294 6.69 -22.47 -7.92
C ASN A 294 5.34 -21.92 -8.39
N SER A 295 5.27 -20.63 -8.74
CA SER A 295 4.07 -20.03 -9.34
C SER A 295 4.05 -20.14 -10.87
N GLY A 296 5.17 -20.52 -11.50
CA GLY A 296 5.28 -20.79 -12.94
C GLY A 296 6.10 -19.75 -13.72
N ARG A 297 6.41 -20.11 -14.97
CA ARG A 297 6.98 -19.24 -16.03
C ARG A 297 8.07 -18.26 -15.55
N ALA A 298 7.85 -16.95 -15.67
CA ALA A 298 8.86 -15.93 -15.36
C ALA A 298 9.29 -15.94 -13.88
N ALA A 299 8.36 -16.13 -12.94
CA ALA A 299 8.69 -16.21 -11.51
C ALA A 299 9.69 -17.33 -11.21
N ASP A 300 9.48 -18.52 -11.76
CA ASP A 300 10.38 -19.67 -11.54
C ASP A 300 11.72 -19.50 -12.25
N LEU A 301 11.72 -18.87 -13.43
CA LEU A 301 12.95 -18.49 -14.12
C LEU A 301 13.78 -17.53 -13.26
N VAL A 302 13.17 -16.45 -12.78
CA VAL A 302 13.84 -15.46 -11.92
C VAL A 302 14.33 -16.09 -10.62
N ALA A 303 13.54 -16.97 -10.00
CA ALA A 303 13.94 -17.68 -8.79
C ALA A 303 15.18 -18.57 -9.01
N LYS A 304 15.21 -19.34 -10.11
CA LYS A 304 16.36 -20.18 -10.48
C LYS A 304 17.62 -19.36 -10.76
N LEU A 305 17.47 -18.25 -11.47
CA LEU A 305 18.58 -17.34 -11.78
C LEU A 305 19.12 -16.67 -10.53
N HIS A 306 18.24 -16.15 -9.65
CA HIS A 306 18.63 -15.56 -8.38
C HIS A 306 19.39 -16.55 -7.49
N ALA A 307 18.95 -17.82 -7.43
CA ALA A 307 19.66 -18.88 -6.70
C ALA A 307 21.09 -19.07 -7.26
N CYS A 308 21.24 -19.20 -8.58
CA CYS A 308 22.55 -19.35 -9.22
C CYS A 308 23.48 -18.15 -8.93
N LEU A 309 22.94 -16.93 -8.97
CA LEU A 309 23.70 -15.71 -8.68
C LEU A 309 24.10 -15.57 -7.21
N SER A 310 23.38 -16.24 -6.30
CA SER A 310 23.67 -16.25 -4.87
C SER A 310 24.73 -17.30 -4.52
N ASP A 311 24.69 -18.48 -5.17
CA ASP A 311 25.67 -19.56 -4.97
C ASP A 311 27.09 -19.16 -5.39
N GLY A 312 27.23 -18.22 -6.34
CA GLY A 312 28.52 -17.75 -6.85
C GLY A 312 29.31 -16.85 -5.89
N GLU A 313 28.72 -16.34 -4.81
CA GLU A 313 29.37 -15.41 -3.88
C GLU A 313 29.97 -16.06 -2.63
N ILE A 314 29.60 -17.29 -2.31
CA ILE A 314 30.02 -17.99 -1.07
C ILE A 314 31.54 -18.26 -1.04
N GLY A 315 32.27 -17.99 -2.12
CA GLY A 315 33.73 -18.19 -2.22
C GLY A 315 34.62 -17.00 -1.85
N ASN A 316 34.10 -15.84 -1.44
CA ASN A 316 34.93 -14.62 -1.31
C ASN A 316 35.08 -14.03 0.10
N ASP A 317 34.47 -14.62 1.13
CA ASP A 317 34.57 -14.11 2.49
C ASP A 317 35.60 -14.90 3.31
N GLY A 318 36.84 -14.41 3.33
CA GLY A 318 37.80 -14.66 4.40
C GLY A 318 38.85 -15.74 4.16
N VAL A 319 39.98 -15.36 3.57
CA VAL A 319 41.36 -15.47 4.11
C VAL A 319 42.31 -15.07 2.98
N GLY A 320 43.11 -14.03 3.21
CA GLY A 320 44.07 -13.52 2.23
C GLY A 320 45.08 -14.59 1.81
N SER A 321 45.16 -14.85 0.51
CA SER A 321 46.37 -15.41 -0.11
C SER A 321 46.43 -15.03 -1.59
N ALA A 322 47.51 -14.37 -1.98
CA ALA A 322 47.74 -13.75 -3.28
C ALA A 322 48.06 -14.76 -4.41
N HIS A 323 47.36 -15.90 -4.49
CA HIS A 323 47.68 -17.00 -5.41
C HIS A 323 46.44 -17.66 -6.09
N SER A 324 45.51 -16.92 -6.70
CA SER A 324 44.36 -17.56 -7.40
C SER A 324 43.76 -16.82 -8.60
N THR A 325 44.53 -16.10 -9.42
CA THR A 325 44.01 -15.47 -10.66
C THR A 325 43.60 -16.47 -11.77
N ARG A 326 44.02 -17.74 -11.70
CA ARG A 326 43.69 -18.78 -12.70
C ARG A 326 42.45 -19.62 -12.36
N SER A 327 41.96 -19.57 -11.11
CA SER A 327 40.78 -20.33 -10.65
C SER A 327 39.48 -19.52 -10.70
N GLN A 328 39.56 -18.19 -10.52
CA GLN A 328 38.40 -17.29 -10.55
C GLN A 328 37.74 -17.21 -11.95
N THR A 329 38.50 -17.35 -13.03
CA THR A 329 37.97 -17.31 -14.41
C THR A 329 37.16 -18.57 -14.76
N GLY A 330 37.51 -19.74 -14.21
CA GLY A 330 36.78 -20.99 -14.43
C GLY A 330 35.42 -21.03 -13.71
N ILE A 331 35.36 -20.52 -12.48
CA ILE A 331 34.12 -20.44 -11.70
C ILE A 331 33.14 -19.44 -12.34
N ALA A 332 33.62 -18.27 -12.74
CA ALA A 332 32.80 -17.29 -13.45
C ALA A 332 32.28 -17.84 -14.79
N ARG A 333 33.11 -18.59 -15.54
CA ARG A 333 32.71 -19.22 -16.81
C ARG A 333 31.63 -20.30 -16.60
N ASN A 334 31.79 -21.15 -15.59
CA ASN A 334 30.81 -22.20 -15.27
C ASN A 334 29.47 -21.61 -14.80
N LEU A 335 29.50 -20.52 -14.03
CA LEU A 335 28.29 -19.81 -13.62
C LEU A 335 27.57 -19.19 -14.81
N GLN A 336 28.31 -18.55 -15.72
CA GLN A 336 27.75 -17.95 -16.92
C GLN A 336 27.13 -19.01 -17.84
N GLU A 337 27.78 -20.16 -18.03
CA GLU A 337 27.22 -21.29 -18.79
C GLU A 337 25.94 -21.84 -18.15
N LYS A 338 25.88 -21.95 -16.82
CA LYS A 338 24.68 -22.38 -16.09
C LYS A 338 23.53 -21.38 -16.27
N ILE A 339 23.81 -20.08 -16.21
CA ILE A 339 22.82 -19.01 -16.44
C ILE A 339 22.31 -19.07 -17.88
N ASP A 340 23.20 -19.17 -18.87
CA ASP A 340 22.82 -19.22 -20.28
C ASP A 340 21.97 -20.46 -20.60
N LYS A 341 22.31 -21.61 -20.00
CA LYS A 341 21.48 -22.82 -20.07
C LYS A 341 20.07 -22.58 -19.54
N ILE A 342 19.94 -22.05 -18.31
CA ILE A 342 18.63 -21.77 -17.69
C ILE A 342 17.81 -20.80 -18.55
N MET A 343 18.43 -19.75 -19.09
CA MET A 343 17.78 -18.76 -19.94
C MET A 343 17.33 -19.37 -21.27
N ASN A 344 18.10 -20.29 -21.86
CA ASN A 344 17.75 -20.94 -23.13
C ASN A 344 16.64 -21.99 -22.99
N GLU A 345 16.53 -22.62 -21.82
CA GLU A 345 15.46 -23.57 -21.50
C GLU A 345 14.14 -22.89 -21.09
N ALA A 346 14.10 -21.56 -21.00
CA ALA A 346 12.94 -20.80 -20.58
C ALA A 346 11.77 -20.92 -21.57
N GLN A 347 10.66 -21.52 -21.13
CA GLN A 347 9.43 -21.68 -21.91
C GLN A 347 8.55 -20.43 -21.83
N ILE A 348 9.05 -19.29 -22.30
CA ILE A 348 8.34 -18.00 -22.30
C ILE A 348 8.31 -17.45 -23.73
N GLU A 349 7.10 -17.22 -24.24
CA GLU A 349 6.87 -16.67 -25.59
C GLU A 349 7.52 -15.29 -25.73
N GLY A 350 8.33 -15.09 -26.77
CA GLY A 350 9.03 -13.82 -27.01
C GLY A 350 10.20 -13.52 -26.05
N PHE A 351 10.65 -14.49 -25.24
CA PHE A 351 11.68 -14.28 -24.22
C PHE A 351 13.02 -13.74 -24.77
N HIS A 352 13.38 -14.12 -26.00
CA HIS A 352 14.60 -13.65 -26.64
C HIS A 352 14.72 -12.11 -26.68
N ASN A 353 13.59 -11.39 -26.78
CA ASN A 353 13.55 -9.93 -26.82
C ASN A 353 13.89 -9.27 -25.48
N VAL A 354 13.67 -9.97 -24.37
CA VAL A 354 13.85 -9.43 -23.00
C VAL A 354 14.98 -10.13 -22.23
N LYS A 355 15.62 -11.14 -22.85
CA LYS A 355 16.66 -11.97 -22.22
C LYS A 355 17.84 -11.15 -21.71
N ASN A 356 18.33 -10.22 -22.52
CA ASN A 356 19.48 -9.38 -22.16
C ASN A 356 19.13 -8.40 -21.04
N ASP A 357 17.98 -7.74 -21.14
CA ASP A 357 17.50 -6.80 -20.13
C ASP A 357 17.33 -7.49 -18.77
N LEU A 358 16.73 -8.69 -18.76
CA LEU A 358 16.60 -9.48 -17.54
C LEU A 358 17.96 -9.84 -16.96
N ARG A 359 18.88 -10.37 -17.78
CA ARG A 359 20.23 -10.76 -17.35
C ARG A 359 20.97 -9.57 -16.71
N GLU A 360 21.03 -8.45 -17.40
CA GLU A 360 21.71 -7.24 -16.92
C GLU A 360 21.07 -6.72 -15.63
N THR A 361 19.75 -6.67 -15.57
CA THR A 361 19.03 -6.18 -14.40
C THR A 361 19.23 -7.08 -13.19
N LEU A 362 19.20 -8.41 -13.36
CA LEU A 362 19.45 -9.34 -12.27
C LEU A 362 20.88 -9.23 -11.73
N TYR A 363 21.88 -9.04 -12.59
CA TYR A 363 23.26 -8.82 -12.14
C TYR A 363 23.41 -7.56 -11.29
N LYS A 364 22.76 -6.46 -11.68
CA LYS A 364 22.84 -5.17 -10.97
C LYS A 364 21.98 -5.14 -9.70
N CYS A 365 20.77 -5.70 -9.77
CA CYS A 365 19.71 -5.47 -8.78
C CYS A 365 19.32 -6.72 -7.98
N LYS A 366 20.12 -7.80 -7.97
CA LYS A 366 19.79 -9.04 -7.21
C LYS A 366 19.48 -8.81 -5.73
N HIS A 367 20.06 -7.78 -5.14
CA HIS A 367 19.88 -7.43 -3.74
C HIS A 367 18.46 -6.92 -3.43
N LEU A 368 17.72 -6.46 -4.44
CA LEU A 368 16.32 -6.05 -4.35
C LEU A 368 15.33 -7.21 -4.51
N ILE A 369 15.81 -8.42 -4.81
CA ILE A 369 14.95 -9.57 -5.09
C ILE A 369 14.84 -10.44 -3.84
N THR A 370 13.62 -10.76 -3.43
CA THR A 370 13.34 -11.70 -2.35
C THR A 370 12.51 -12.86 -2.88
N ILE A 371 12.99 -14.08 -2.71
CA ILE A 371 12.27 -15.30 -3.12
C ILE A 371 11.33 -15.71 -2.00
N PHE A 372 10.03 -15.77 -2.30
CA PHE A 372 9.03 -16.30 -1.40
C PHE A 372 8.74 -17.75 -1.75
N ASP A 373 9.14 -18.64 -0.85
CA ASP A 373 8.87 -20.07 -0.92
C ASP A 373 7.88 -20.45 0.18
N PHE A 374 6.66 -20.82 -0.22
CA PHE A 374 5.59 -21.20 0.71
C PHE A 374 5.89 -22.46 1.51
N ASP A 375 6.74 -23.35 0.99
CA ASP A 375 7.12 -24.59 1.67
C ASP A 375 8.23 -24.34 2.70
N SER A 376 8.86 -23.16 2.67
CA SER A 376 9.94 -22.81 3.59
C SER A 376 9.41 -22.40 4.97
N LYS A 377 10.07 -22.88 6.03
CA LYS A 377 9.79 -22.42 7.41
C LYS A 377 10.17 -20.95 7.65
N ARG A 378 10.89 -20.32 6.71
CA ARG A 378 11.49 -18.98 6.86
C ARG A 378 10.44 -17.87 7.06
N HIS A 379 9.35 -17.95 6.30
CA HIS A 379 8.29 -16.94 6.29
C HIS A 379 6.97 -17.43 6.88
N ARG A 380 6.90 -18.70 7.31
CA ARG A 380 5.68 -19.35 7.82
C ARG A 380 4.44 -19.17 6.89
N GLY A 381 4.66 -18.94 5.60
CA GLY A 381 3.61 -18.65 4.62
C GLY A 381 2.97 -17.25 4.72
N ASN A 382 3.53 -16.32 5.50
CA ASN A 382 2.97 -14.98 5.70
C ASN A 382 3.57 -13.94 4.74
N PHE A 383 2.71 -13.27 3.97
CA PHE A 383 3.12 -12.23 3.02
C PHE A 383 3.79 -11.04 3.69
N GLU A 384 3.29 -10.61 4.84
CA GLU A 384 3.81 -9.40 5.47
C GLU A 384 5.26 -9.61 5.97
N ASP A 385 5.62 -10.84 6.38
CA ASP A 385 6.98 -11.16 6.84
C ASP A 385 7.97 -11.07 5.66
N VAL A 386 7.53 -11.51 4.47
CA VAL A 386 8.30 -11.45 3.22
C VAL A 386 8.41 -10.02 2.72
N PHE A 387 7.33 -9.26 2.75
CA PHE A 387 7.33 -7.86 2.36
C PHE A 387 8.30 -7.07 3.24
N LEU A 388 8.29 -7.32 4.55
CA LEU A 388 9.16 -6.62 5.48
C LEU A 388 10.61 -7.00 5.18
N GLU A 389 10.91 -8.29 5.07
CA GLU A 389 12.25 -8.76 4.67
C GLU A 389 12.73 -8.12 3.36
N SER A 390 11.88 -8.03 2.34
CA SER A 390 12.25 -7.45 1.04
C SER A 390 12.59 -5.96 1.13
N LEU A 391 11.82 -5.18 1.90
CA LEU A 391 12.11 -3.76 2.11
C LEU A 391 13.40 -3.56 2.90
N LEU A 392 13.64 -4.39 3.91
CA LEU A 392 14.85 -4.33 4.72
C LEU A 392 16.08 -4.71 3.90
N LYS A 393 15.98 -5.78 3.10
CA LYS A 393 17.05 -6.21 2.18
C LYS A 393 17.39 -5.12 1.17
N ALA A 394 16.38 -4.47 0.59
CA ALA A 394 16.59 -3.36 -0.34
C ALA A 394 17.31 -2.18 0.31
N ARG A 395 16.93 -1.82 1.55
CA ARG A 395 17.50 -0.69 2.27
C ARG A 395 18.93 -0.90 2.74
N ARG A 396 19.29 -2.11 3.17
CA ARG A 396 20.65 -2.41 3.66
C ARG A 396 21.74 -2.18 2.61
N ASN A 397 21.39 -2.23 1.32
CA ASN A 397 22.33 -2.04 0.22
C ASN A 397 22.45 -0.59 -0.26
N LEU A 398 21.62 0.34 0.25
CA LEU A 398 21.67 1.77 -0.08
C LEU A 398 22.80 2.53 0.65
N GLY A 399 23.71 1.84 1.33
CA GLY A 399 24.99 2.40 1.79
C GLY A 399 24.91 3.55 2.78
N THR A 400 23.78 3.78 3.47
CA THR A 400 23.73 4.79 4.53
C THR A 400 24.61 4.32 5.69
N SER A 401 25.74 5.00 5.86
CA SER A 401 26.89 4.71 6.75
C SER A 401 26.59 4.60 8.25
N ASN A 402 25.33 4.62 8.68
CA ASN A 402 24.95 4.54 10.09
C ASN A 402 24.05 3.30 10.31
N GLU A 403 24.66 2.16 10.64
CA GLU A 403 23.96 0.91 11.00
C GLU A 403 22.85 1.12 12.05
N GLN A 404 23.04 2.08 12.96
CA GLN A 404 22.13 2.42 14.05
C GLN A 404 20.76 2.93 13.55
N HIS A 405 20.75 3.86 12.58
CA HIS A 405 19.50 4.34 11.98
C HIS A 405 18.82 3.29 11.09
N SER A 406 19.57 2.26 10.65
CA SER A 406 18.97 1.15 9.90
C SER A 406 18.00 0.39 10.80
N LEU A 407 18.45 -0.07 11.99
CA LEU A 407 17.66 -0.87 12.93
C LEU A 407 16.39 -0.17 13.42
N ALA A 408 16.49 1.11 13.78
CA ALA A 408 15.32 1.88 14.21
C ALA A 408 14.25 1.96 13.13
N ARG A 409 14.64 2.15 11.87
CA ARG A 409 13.72 2.18 10.74
C ARG A 409 13.10 0.81 10.47
N GLU A 410 13.84 -0.29 10.67
CA GLU A 410 13.30 -1.64 10.53
C GLU A 410 12.21 -1.90 11.57
N LEU A 411 12.45 -1.48 12.81
CA LEU A 411 11.50 -1.61 13.90
C LEU A 411 10.25 -0.76 13.68
N ILE A 412 10.41 0.50 13.26
CA ILE A 412 9.29 1.38 12.93
C ILE A 412 8.43 0.76 11.81
N LEU A 413 9.05 0.19 10.77
CA LEU A 413 8.29 -0.53 9.73
C LEU A 413 7.53 -1.73 10.29
N ALA A 414 8.14 -2.52 11.17
CA ALA A 414 7.48 -3.65 11.82
C ALA A 414 6.29 -3.20 12.68
N ILE A 415 6.41 -2.05 13.37
CA ILE A 415 5.32 -1.41 14.10
C ILE A 415 4.22 -1.01 13.13
N VAL A 416 4.48 -0.18 12.11
CA VAL A 416 3.44 0.27 11.15
C VAL A 416 2.68 -0.91 10.55
N TRP A 417 3.32 -2.07 10.39
CA TRP A 417 2.75 -3.25 9.76
C TRP A 417 2.14 -4.27 10.72
N HIS A 418 1.96 -3.91 11.99
CA HIS A 418 1.36 -4.77 13.01
C HIS A 418 2.11 -6.10 13.21
N LYS A 419 3.44 -6.08 13.15
CA LYS A 419 4.30 -7.27 13.26
C LYS A 419 5.00 -7.40 14.60
N PHE A 420 4.23 -7.56 15.67
CA PHE A 420 4.78 -7.76 17.02
C PHE A 420 5.76 -8.95 17.08
N ASN A 421 5.47 -10.05 16.40
CA ASN A 421 6.36 -11.22 16.33
C ASN A 421 7.75 -10.91 15.74
N TYR A 422 7.93 -9.77 15.07
CA TYR A 422 9.24 -9.30 14.62
C TYR A 422 10.13 -8.93 15.82
N ALA A 423 9.57 -8.34 16.88
CA ALA A 423 10.26 -8.11 18.14
C ALA A 423 10.80 -9.41 18.75
N GLU A 424 9.98 -10.46 18.73
CA GLU A 424 10.36 -11.80 19.19
C GLU A 424 11.43 -12.41 18.27
N LYS A 425 11.24 -12.38 16.94
CA LYS A 425 12.16 -13.04 15.99
C LYS A 425 13.58 -12.47 16.04
N TYR A 426 13.71 -11.16 16.21
CA TYR A 426 15.02 -10.51 16.27
C TYR A 426 15.56 -10.36 17.68
N HIS A 427 14.82 -10.85 18.69
CA HIS A 427 15.12 -10.75 20.12
C HIS A 427 15.73 -9.37 20.39
N LEU A 428 14.91 -8.34 20.60
CA LEU A 428 15.39 -7.06 21.15
C LEU A 428 16.12 -7.35 22.48
N THR A 429 17.38 -7.76 22.38
CA THR A 429 18.31 -8.09 23.45
C THR A 429 18.93 -6.80 23.91
N ASP A 430 19.42 -6.75 25.14
CA ASP A 430 20.07 -5.56 25.73
C ASP A 430 21.18 -4.98 24.81
N THR A 431 21.82 -5.82 24.00
CA THR A 431 22.83 -5.42 23.01
C THR A 431 22.26 -4.81 21.73
N THR A 432 21.08 -5.24 21.28
CA THR A 432 20.36 -4.62 20.14
C THR A 432 19.70 -3.32 20.58
N ILE A 433 19.20 -3.30 21.82
CA ILE A 433 18.60 -2.12 22.46
C ILE A 433 19.66 -1.05 22.66
N SER A 434 20.86 -1.34 23.15
CA SER A 434 21.92 -0.31 23.29
C SER A 434 22.38 0.30 21.96
N LYS A 435 22.32 -0.45 20.85
CA LYS A 435 22.57 0.05 19.49
C LYS A 435 21.40 0.84 18.90
N TRP A 436 20.16 0.50 19.28
CA TRP A 436 18.93 1.18 18.88
C TRP A 436 18.62 2.42 19.73
N ALA A 437 19.02 2.40 21.00
CA ALA A 437 18.68 3.38 22.04
C ALA A 437 19.61 4.61 22.09
N SER A 438 20.57 4.73 21.17
CA SER A 438 21.47 5.89 21.13
C SER A 438 20.76 7.18 20.67
N ASN A 439 19.64 7.10 19.95
CA ASN A 439 18.90 8.26 19.45
C ASN A 439 17.49 8.37 20.06
N GLU A 440 17.21 9.49 20.73
CA GLU A 440 15.90 9.78 21.33
C GLU A 440 14.78 9.98 20.31
N ASP A 441 15.06 10.54 19.13
CA ASP A 441 14.04 10.76 18.09
C ASP A 441 13.56 9.46 17.44
N ASP A 442 14.44 8.48 17.29
CA ASP A 442 14.07 7.16 16.76
C ASP A 442 13.16 6.41 17.77
N ARG A 443 13.48 6.50 19.06
CA ARG A 443 12.67 5.94 20.16
C ARG A 443 11.30 6.60 20.27
N ARG A 444 11.27 7.93 20.28
CA ARG A 444 10.04 8.73 20.29
C ARG A 444 9.16 8.38 19.09
N ARG A 445 9.72 8.32 17.88
CA ARG A 445 8.97 7.94 16.67
C ARG A 445 8.37 6.53 16.75
N ALA A 446 9.13 5.54 17.22
CA ALA A 446 8.61 4.19 17.38
C ALA A 446 7.39 4.16 18.31
N LEU A 447 7.46 4.86 19.45
CA LEU A 447 6.34 4.98 20.39
C LEU A 447 5.13 5.68 19.75
N VAL A 448 5.36 6.80 19.06
CA VAL A 448 4.28 7.55 18.39
C VAL A 448 3.61 6.71 17.31
N GLU A 449 4.35 5.93 16.52
CA GLU A 449 3.76 5.03 15.52
C GLU A 449 2.97 3.89 16.18
N ALA A 450 3.48 3.28 17.26
CA ALA A 450 2.77 2.23 17.98
C ALA A 450 1.43 2.74 18.56
N LEU A 451 1.43 3.94 19.14
CA LEU A 451 0.24 4.62 19.63
C LEU A 451 -0.71 4.96 18.48
N TYR A 452 -0.20 5.54 17.40
CA TYR A 452 -0.96 5.94 16.22
C TYR A 452 -1.71 4.75 15.61
N HIS A 453 -1.09 3.57 15.56
CA HIS A 453 -1.69 2.33 15.07
C HIS A 453 -2.48 1.54 16.14
N GLY A 454 -2.49 1.98 17.40
CA GLY A 454 -3.24 1.32 18.46
C GLY A 454 -2.70 -0.03 18.90
N GLN A 455 -1.39 -0.23 18.81
CA GLN A 455 -0.75 -1.52 19.11
C GLN A 455 -0.28 -1.56 20.55
N THR A 456 -1.16 -1.98 21.46
CA THR A 456 -0.89 -2.00 22.91
C THR A 456 0.37 -2.80 23.26
N ASP A 457 0.58 -3.95 22.63
CA ASP A 457 1.74 -4.82 22.92
C ASP A 457 3.07 -4.14 22.58
N TRP A 458 3.12 -3.41 21.46
CA TRP A 458 4.29 -2.61 21.11
C TRP A 458 4.51 -1.46 22.08
N VAL A 459 3.45 -0.77 22.51
CA VAL A 459 3.56 0.32 23.48
C VAL A 459 4.11 -0.20 24.81
N LYS A 460 3.58 -1.33 25.30
CA LYS A 460 4.07 -2.01 26.52
C LYS A 460 5.56 -2.34 26.40
N LEU A 461 5.95 -3.00 25.31
CA LEU A 461 7.33 -3.37 25.05
C LEU A 461 8.24 -2.13 25.00
N LEU A 462 7.87 -1.10 24.25
CA LEU A 462 8.68 0.12 24.11
C LEU A 462 8.88 0.86 25.45
N ILE A 463 7.88 0.85 26.33
CA ILE A 463 7.97 1.43 27.68
C ILE A 463 8.83 0.55 28.60
N GLU A 464 8.69 -0.78 28.54
CA GLU A 464 9.56 -1.73 29.25
C GLU A 464 11.04 -1.59 28.83
N LEU A 465 11.28 -1.22 27.57
CA LEU A 465 12.59 -0.89 27.03
C LEU A 465 13.14 0.47 27.47
N GLY A 466 12.44 1.18 28.37
CA GLY A 466 12.89 2.44 28.96
C GLY A 466 12.61 3.69 28.13
N ILE A 467 11.68 3.65 27.18
CA ILE A 467 11.19 4.88 26.53
C ILE A 467 10.24 5.61 27.48
N SER A 468 10.63 6.82 27.88
CA SER A 468 9.79 7.69 28.69
C SER A 468 8.62 8.26 27.87
N LEU A 469 7.43 8.23 28.46
CA LEU A 469 6.23 8.91 27.91
C LEU A 469 6.39 10.43 27.88
N GLU A 470 7.25 10.99 28.74
CA GLU A 470 7.55 12.43 28.79
C GLU A 470 8.28 12.93 27.53
N ASN A 471 8.84 12.02 26.73
CA ASN A 471 9.52 12.39 25.48
C ASN A 471 8.54 12.73 24.35
N LEU A 472 7.22 12.57 24.54
CA LEU A 472 6.21 12.92 23.54
C LEU A 472 6.05 14.44 23.45
N THR A 473 6.15 14.97 22.24
CA THR A 473 5.98 16.40 22.00
C THR A 473 4.49 16.77 21.89
N LYS A 474 4.16 18.06 22.05
CA LYS A 474 2.82 18.58 21.75
C LYS A 474 2.36 18.18 20.34
N ALA A 475 3.25 18.24 19.35
CA ALA A 475 2.95 17.86 17.97
C ALA A 475 2.58 16.38 17.83
N ASP A 476 3.24 15.49 18.58
CA ASP A 476 2.93 14.06 18.58
C ASP A 476 1.52 13.81 19.13
N LEU A 477 1.16 14.48 20.24
CA LEU A 477 -0.18 14.40 20.82
C LEU A 477 -1.25 14.95 19.87
N GLU A 478 -1.04 16.12 19.28
CA GLU A 478 -1.95 16.68 18.27
C GLU A 478 -2.18 15.71 17.11
N ARG A 479 -1.12 15.02 16.65
CA ARG A 479 -1.20 14.00 15.60
C ARG A 479 -2.09 12.82 16.02
N LEU A 480 -1.96 12.34 17.25
CA LEU A 480 -2.77 11.24 17.79
C LEU A 480 -4.25 11.62 17.91
N TYR A 481 -4.56 12.84 18.36
CA TYR A 481 -5.93 13.32 18.47
C TYR A 481 -6.58 13.52 17.08
N LYS A 482 -5.88 14.14 16.13
CA LYS A 482 -6.40 14.38 14.76
C LYS A 482 -6.73 13.08 14.00
N LYS A 483 -5.94 12.01 14.20
CA LYS A 483 -6.23 10.72 13.58
C LYS A 483 -7.53 10.13 14.10
N SER A 484 -7.74 10.18 15.41
CA SER A 484 -8.86 9.50 16.03
C SER A 484 -10.20 10.21 15.81
N THR A 485 -10.19 11.50 15.42
CA THR A 485 -11.38 12.29 15.04
C THR A 485 -11.93 12.01 13.64
N SER A 486 -11.25 11.23 12.79
CA SER A 486 -11.76 10.91 11.44
C SER A 486 -12.81 9.80 11.42
N ASN A 487 -12.91 9.00 12.49
CA ASN A 487 -13.81 7.84 12.57
C ASN A 487 -14.99 7.99 13.55
N GLN A 488 -15.04 9.10 14.30
CA GLN A 488 -16.17 9.50 15.16
C GLN A 488 -16.36 11.02 15.07
N LEU A 489 -17.53 11.52 15.49
CA LEU A 489 -17.99 12.91 15.38
C LEU A 489 -16.85 13.94 15.33
N PRO A 490 -16.85 14.88 14.36
CA PRO A 490 -15.77 15.83 14.18
C PRO A 490 -15.60 16.65 15.45
N ILE A 491 -14.50 16.41 16.17
CA ILE A 491 -14.12 17.26 17.29
C ILE A 491 -13.50 18.51 16.66
N GLU A 492 -14.33 19.44 16.21
CA GLU A 492 -13.90 20.72 15.60
C GLU A 492 -12.98 21.53 16.54
N ASN A 493 -12.93 21.18 17.84
CA ASN A 493 -12.09 21.83 18.84
C ASN A 493 -11.49 20.83 19.85
N ALA A 494 -10.66 19.89 19.39
CA ALA A 494 -10.00 18.90 20.26
C ALA A 494 -9.27 19.54 21.44
N GLU A 495 -8.54 20.64 21.21
CA GLU A 495 -7.86 21.39 22.27
C GLU A 495 -8.83 22.00 23.30
N THR A 496 -10.00 22.50 22.87
CA THR A 496 -10.97 23.12 23.79
C THR A 496 -11.65 22.05 24.65
N ASN A 497 -11.97 20.90 24.05
CA ASN A 497 -12.54 19.77 24.79
C ASN A 497 -11.51 19.18 25.77
N ILE A 498 -10.27 18.91 25.32
CA ILE A 498 -9.19 18.42 26.20
C ILE A 498 -8.97 19.39 27.36
N LYS A 499 -8.89 20.70 27.08
CA LYS A 499 -8.76 21.73 28.11
C LYS A 499 -9.93 21.67 29.11
N SER A 500 -11.17 21.55 28.62
CA SER A 500 -12.36 21.44 29.49
C SER A 500 -12.36 20.17 30.35
N ILE A 501 -11.87 19.05 29.81
CA ILE A 501 -11.79 17.78 30.51
C ILE A 501 -10.67 17.81 31.55
N LYS A 502 -9.49 18.30 31.20
CA LYS A 502 -8.39 18.51 32.14
C LYS A 502 -8.79 19.47 33.25
N LEU A 503 -9.49 20.56 32.94
CA LEU A 503 -10.03 21.48 33.94
C LEU A 503 -10.98 20.75 34.90
N ARG A 504 -11.86 19.88 34.39
CA ARG A 504 -12.74 19.06 35.22
C ARG A 504 -11.96 18.05 36.07
N TYR A 505 -10.96 17.39 35.51
CA TYR A 505 -10.07 16.47 36.22
C TYR A 505 -9.31 17.18 37.36
N TYR A 506 -8.61 18.27 37.06
CA TYR A 506 -7.88 19.06 38.07
C TYR A 506 -8.83 19.65 39.10
N SER A 507 -10.01 20.14 38.71
CA SER A 507 -11.01 20.63 39.68
C SER A 507 -11.43 19.53 40.67
N TYR A 508 -11.58 18.28 40.21
CA TYR A 508 -11.88 17.14 41.08
C TYR A 508 -10.69 16.75 41.93
N TYR A 509 -9.49 16.65 41.35
CA TYR A 509 -8.27 16.25 42.04
C TYR A 509 -7.89 17.25 43.16
N PHE A 510 -7.93 18.55 42.85
CA PHE A 510 -7.65 19.60 43.84
C PHE A 510 -8.79 19.76 44.86
N HIS A 511 -10.06 19.55 44.48
CA HIS A 511 -11.14 19.48 45.50
C HIS A 511 -10.99 18.29 46.45
N TRP A 512 -10.38 17.19 46.00
CA TRP A 512 -10.17 15.99 46.81
C TRP A 512 -8.94 16.08 47.70
N ASN A 513 -7.86 16.70 47.21
CA ASN A 513 -6.58 16.76 47.93
C ASN A 513 -6.39 18.04 48.74
N ASP A 514 -6.96 19.17 48.31
CA ASP A 514 -6.93 20.43 49.06
C ASP A 514 -8.34 20.78 49.52
N GLY A 515 -8.61 20.42 50.77
CA GLY A 515 -9.61 21.13 51.55
C GLY A 515 -9.16 22.57 51.75
N ASN A 516 -9.50 23.44 50.80
CA ASN A 516 -9.53 24.90 50.93
C ASN A 516 -8.19 25.65 50.80
N THR A 517 -7.81 26.05 49.58
CA THR A 517 -7.08 27.32 49.37
C THR A 517 -7.53 27.98 48.06
N ASN A 518 -7.97 29.24 48.13
CA ASN A 518 -8.28 30.09 46.99
C ASN A 518 -7.14 31.09 46.82
N ASN A 519 -6.11 30.77 46.02
CA ASN A 519 -5.09 31.75 45.61
C ASN A 519 -5.20 32.05 44.11
N SER A 520 -5.09 33.34 43.74
CA SER A 520 -5.16 33.80 42.35
C SER A 520 -3.98 33.30 41.49
N ASN A 521 -2.87 32.88 42.09
CA ASN A 521 -1.76 32.21 41.40
C ASN A 521 -2.14 30.80 40.92
N ASP A 522 -3.08 30.12 41.59
CA ASP A 522 -3.51 28.77 41.23
C ASP A 522 -4.29 28.77 39.92
N SER A 523 -5.00 29.86 39.60
CA SER A 523 -5.79 30.00 38.37
C SER A 523 -4.92 30.14 37.11
N GLN A 524 -3.74 30.74 37.25
CA GLN A 524 -2.76 30.85 36.16
C GLN A 524 -1.99 29.53 35.99
N GLN A 525 -1.55 28.92 37.09
CA GLN A 525 -0.95 27.57 37.08
C GLN A 525 -1.90 26.47 36.57
N LEU A 526 -3.20 26.53 36.89
CA LEU A 526 -4.21 25.62 36.32
C LEU A 526 -4.38 25.83 34.81
N ASN A 527 -4.39 27.08 34.36
CA ASN A 527 -4.52 27.40 32.94
C ASN A 527 -3.32 26.94 32.12
N ASP A 528 -2.13 26.96 32.72
CA ASP A 528 -0.92 26.44 32.10
C ASP A 528 -0.91 24.91 32.15
N SER A 529 -1.17 24.27 33.30
CA SER A 529 -1.22 22.80 33.47
C SER A 529 -2.31 22.09 32.65
N THR A 530 -3.32 22.83 32.17
CA THR A 530 -4.42 22.31 31.34
C THR A 530 -4.15 22.36 29.85
N ARG A 531 -2.99 22.89 29.41
CA ARG A 531 -2.60 22.88 28.00
C ARG A 531 -2.19 21.47 27.55
N LEU A 532 -2.35 21.21 26.26
CA LEU A 532 -1.91 19.97 25.63
C LEU A 532 -0.38 19.92 25.60
N GLY A 533 0.22 18.83 26.09
CA GLY A 533 1.67 18.62 26.11
C GLY A 533 2.38 18.98 27.42
N GLU A 534 1.68 19.52 28.41
CA GLU A 534 2.24 19.85 29.73
C GLU A 534 2.43 18.61 30.62
N SER A 535 1.60 17.59 30.42
CA SER A 535 1.81 16.26 30.98
C SER A 535 1.45 15.26 29.90
N ALA A 536 2.46 14.86 29.12
CA ALA A 536 2.29 13.90 28.03
C ALA A 536 1.66 12.57 28.48
N PRO A 537 2.00 11.99 29.65
CA PRO A 537 1.35 10.77 30.13
C PRO A 537 -0.15 10.96 30.39
N LEU A 538 -0.55 12.05 31.05
CA LEU A 538 -1.95 12.33 31.35
C LEU A 538 -2.75 12.62 30.07
N ASP A 539 -2.18 13.40 29.16
CA ASP A 539 -2.75 13.65 27.83
C ASP A 539 -3.00 12.35 27.07
N LEU A 540 -2.02 11.46 27.09
CA LEU A 540 -2.11 10.18 26.40
C LEU A 540 -3.13 9.24 27.04
N PHE A 541 -3.23 9.23 28.38
CA PHE A 541 -4.26 8.48 29.10
C PHE A 541 -5.66 8.98 28.72
N LEU A 542 -5.89 10.30 28.75
CA LEU A 542 -7.16 10.89 28.36
C LEU A 542 -7.50 10.55 26.90
N TRP A 543 -6.54 10.68 25.99
CA TRP A 543 -6.69 10.25 24.60
C TRP A 543 -7.12 8.78 24.49
N ALA A 544 -6.48 7.87 25.21
CA ALA A 544 -6.82 6.45 25.20
C ALA A 544 -8.25 6.20 25.69
N VAL A 545 -8.70 6.91 26.74
CA VAL A 545 -10.07 6.82 27.25
C VAL A 545 -11.09 7.38 26.26
N PHE A 546 -10.84 8.54 25.67
CA PHE A 546 -11.79 9.19 24.75
C PHE A 546 -12.06 8.41 23.47
N PHE A 547 -11.08 7.63 23.02
CA PHE A 547 -11.16 6.87 21.78
C PHE A 547 -11.34 5.36 22.03
N ASP A 548 -11.93 5.00 23.16
CA ASP A 548 -12.31 3.61 23.53
C ASP A 548 -11.13 2.62 23.48
N ARG A 549 -9.91 3.08 23.76
CA ARG A 549 -8.70 2.25 23.82
C ARG A 549 -8.47 1.73 25.25
N PHE A 550 -9.44 0.98 25.76
CA PHE A 550 -9.48 0.56 27.18
C PHE A 550 -8.22 -0.19 27.64
N GLU A 551 -7.69 -1.11 26.83
CA GLU A 551 -6.51 -1.88 27.20
C GLU A 551 -5.28 -0.97 27.39
N LEU A 552 -5.09 -0.01 26.48
CA LEU A 552 -4.03 0.97 26.57
C LEU A 552 -4.25 1.93 27.75
N ALA A 553 -5.50 2.38 27.98
CA ALA A 553 -5.83 3.25 29.09
C ALA A 553 -5.53 2.59 30.45
N ILE A 554 -5.87 1.31 30.62
CA ILE A 554 -5.56 0.53 31.83
C ILE A 554 -4.04 0.45 32.04
N TYR A 555 -3.29 0.15 30.98
CA TYR A 555 -1.83 0.09 31.06
C TYR A 555 -1.21 1.43 31.44
N LEU A 556 -1.62 2.52 30.78
CA LEU A 556 -1.13 3.87 31.08
C LEU A 556 -1.48 4.31 32.50
N CYS A 557 -2.70 4.01 32.96
CA CYS A 557 -3.16 4.27 34.33
C CYS A 557 -2.18 3.70 35.36
N SER A 558 -1.74 2.44 35.18
CA SER A 558 -0.80 1.76 36.09
C SER A 558 0.64 2.29 36.07
N ARG A 559 0.96 3.17 35.13
CA ARG A 559 2.29 3.80 34.99
C ARG A 559 2.31 5.25 35.44
N ILE A 560 1.15 5.90 35.49
CA ILE A 560 0.98 7.31 35.86
C ILE A 560 0.69 7.45 37.36
N TRP A 561 -0.13 6.55 37.90
CA TRP A 561 -0.53 6.47 39.31
C TRP A 561 -0.15 5.10 39.86
#